data_AF-A0AAW0LUQ1-F1
#
_entry.id   AF-A0AAW0LUQ1-F1
#
_cell.length_a   1.000
_cell.length_b   1.000
_cell.length_c   1.000
_cell.angle_alpha   90.00
_cell.angle_beta   90.00
_cell.angle_gamma   90.00
#
_symmetry.space_group_name_H-M   'P 1'
#
loop_
_entity.id
_entity.type
_entity.pdbx_description
1 polymer ?
#
loop_
_entity_poly.entity_id
_entity_poly.type
_entity_poly.pdbx_seq_one_letter_code
_entity_poly.pdbx_strand_id
1 'polypeptide(L)'
;MEIMIHSASLQQDPPTHPAPPPKASTRKAGGWKAIKYIIGNESFEKLASMSLISNITVYLTTKYNLSGIFVVNVVNIWNGSSNIASLAGAFVADAYLGRFRTLLFGSIASLLVK
;
A
#
# COMPACT_ATOMS: atom_id res chain seq x y z
N MET A 1 -72.50 13.91 28.22
CA MET A 1 -71.19 13.93 28.90
C MET A 1 -70.45 12.70 28.49
N GLU A 2 -69.22 12.72 28.04
CA GLU A 2 -68.35 13.80 27.60
C GLU A 2 -67.21 13.03 26.93
N ILE A 3 -67.07 13.29 25.63
CA ILE A 3 -65.84 13.59 24.91
C ILE A 3 -64.56 12.77 25.13
N MET A 4 -63.97 12.43 23.97
CA MET A 4 -62.53 12.54 23.65
C MET A 4 -61.60 11.55 24.40
N ILE A 5 -60.57 10.94 23.84
CA ILE A 5 -59.75 11.15 22.65
C ILE A 5 -58.81 9.92 22.66
N HIS A 6 -58.75 9.14 21.59
CA HIS A 6 -57.63 9.23 20.65
C HIS A 6 -56.25 9.08 21.32
N SER A 7 -55.79 7.84 21.52
CA SER A 7 -54.36 7.54 21.68
C SER A 7 -54.05 6.10 21.32
N ALA A 8 -54.32 5.76 20.05
CA ALA A 8 -53.34 4.96 19.32
C ALA A 8 -52.02 5.76 19.32
N SER A 9 -51.14 5.46 20.27
CA SER A 9 -49.79 5.98 20.28
C SER A 9 -48.88 5.02 21.02
N LEU A 10 -48.34 4.07 20.24
CA LEU A 10 -46.98 3.58 20.35
C LEU A 10 -46.55 3.26 21.79
N GLN A 11 -46.84 2.04 22.24
CA GLN A 11 -45.92 1.36 23.14
C GLN A 11 -44.62 1.19 22.34
N GLN A 12 -43.80 2.23 22.38
CA GLN A 12 -42.53 2.32 21.71
C GLN A 12 -41.67 1.26 22.36
N ASP A 13 -41.36 0.19 21.62
CA ASP A 13 -40.28 -0.73 21.99
C ASP A 13 -39.10 0.12 22.46
N PRO A 14 -38.42 -0.26 23.57
CA PRO A 14 -37.26 0.47 24.03
C PRO A 14 -36.34 0.69 22.83
N PRO A 15 -35.74 1.88 22.64
CA PRO A 15 -34.90 2.10 21.49
C PRO A 15 -33.84 1.00 21.50
N THR A 16 -33.94 0.08 20.55
CA THR A 16 -32.88 -0.86 20.22
C THR A 16 -31.78 0.02 19.66
N HIS A 17 -31.07 0.70 20.55
CA HIS A 17 -29.81 1.31 20.24
C HIS A 17 -28.96 0.13 19.77
N PRO A 18 -28.58 0.04 18.49
CA PRO A 18 -27.52 -0.87 18.12
C PRO A 18 -26.34 -0.47 19.00
N ALA A 19 -25.73 -1.47 19.66
CA ALA A 19 -24.54 -1.25 20.46
C ALA A 19 -23.58 -0.32 19.70
N PRO A 20 -23.00 0.71 20.35
CA PRO A 20 -22.09 1.61 19.66
C PRO A 20 -21.03 0.75 18.94
N PRO A 21 -20.77 0.99 17.64
CA PRO A 21 -19.81 0.19 16.90
C PRO A 21 -18.49 0.16 17.70
N PRO A 22 -17.80 -1.00 17.76
CA PRO A 22 -16.57 -1.12 18.52
C PRO A 22 -15.67 0.04 18.12
N LYS A 23 -15.31 0.89 19.10
CA LYS A 23 -14.49 2.08 18.88
C LYS A 23 -13.25 1.63 18.11
N ALA A 24 -13.22 1.90 16.81
CA ALA A 24 -12.09 1.60 15.97
C ALA A 24 -10.90 2.28 16.64
N SER A 25 -9.95 1.49 17.14
CA SER A 25 -8.75 2.02 17.77
C SER A 25 -8.12 2.96 16.75
N THR A 26 -8.23 4.27 16.97
CA THR A 26 -7.59 5.28 16.14
C THR A 26 -6.10 5.06 16.33
N ARG A 27 -5.49 4.26 15.45
CA ARG A 27 -4.04 4.11 15.37
C ARG A 27 -3.52 5.53 15.24
N LYS A 28 -2.76 6.00 16.23
CA LYS A 28 -2.10 7.30 16.17
C LYS A 28 -1.27 7.29 14.88
N ALA A 29 -1.66 8.12 13.91
CA ALA A 29 -0.89 8.29 12.70
C ALA A 29 0.55 8.62 13.12
N GLY A 30 1.52 7.86 12.60
CA GLY A 30 2.92 8.12 12.89
C GLY A 30 3.20 9.57 12.49
N GLY A 31 3.45 10.44 13.48
CA GLY A 31 3.53 11.88 13.25
C GLY A 31 4.77 12.27 12.44
N TRP A 32 5.31 13.46 12.69
CA TRP A 32 6.51 14.01 12.03
C TRP A 32 7.71 13.04 11.90
N LYS A 33 7.82 12.07 12.81
CA LYS A 33 8.88 11.06 12.78
C LYS A 33 8.70 10.03 11.65
N ALA A 34 7.48 9.73 11.19
CA ALA A 34 7.24 8.85 10.05
C ALA A 34 7.49 9.56 8.71
N ILE A 35 7.09 10.83 8.63
CA ILE A 35 7.23 11.68 7.43
C ILE A 35 8.68 11.73 6.94
N LYS A 36 9.65 11.92 7.85
CA LYS A 36 11.07 11.92 7.46
C LYS A 36 11.55 10.60 6.84
N TYR A 37 11.01 9.45 7.28
CA TYR A 37 11.38 8.15 6.72
C TYR A 37 10.75 7.94 5.35
N ILE A 38 9.49 8.38 5.16
CA ILE A 38 8.80 8.33 3.88
C ILE A 38 9.53 9.19 2.85
N ILE A 39 9.86 10.44 3.20
CA ILE A 39 10.59 11.34 2.31
C ILE A 39 11.97 10.79 1.97
N GLY A 40 12.69 10.25 2.96
CA GLY A 40 13.99 9.63 2.74
C GLY A 40 13.93 8.46 1.76
N ASN A 41 12.97 7.55 1.95
CA ASN A 41 12.73 6.42 1.06
C ASN A 41 12.41 6.88 -0.36
N GLU A 42 11.42 7.77 -0.51
CA GLU A 42 10.97 8.29 -1.80
C GLU A 42 12.11 8.98 -2.57
N SER A 43 12.90 9.78 -1.86
CA SER A 43 14.03 10.49 -2.46
C SER A 43 15.12 9.53 -2.92
N PHE A 44 15.42 8.51 -2.11
CA PHE A 44 16.43 7.51 -2.44
C PHE A 44 16.01 6.64 -3.64
N GLU A 45 14.75 6.23 -3.69
CA GLU A 45 14.20 5.45 -4.81
C GLU A 45 14.29 6.22 -6.14
N LYS A 46 13.89 7.50 -6.13
CA LYS A 46 13.99 8.38 -7.30
C LYS A 46 15.44 8.62 -7.71
N LEU A 47 16.32 8.88 -6.76
CA LEU A 47 17.74 9.12 -7.01
C LEU A 47 18.43 7.88 -7.59
N ALA A 48 18.21 6.71 -7.00
CA ALA A 48 18.76 5.45 -7.49
C ALA A 48 18.28 5.15 -8.91
N SER A 49 16.98 5.30 -9.16
CA SER A 49 16.38 5.08 -10.49
C SER A 49 16.98 6.02 -11.55
N MET A 50 17.06 7.31 -11.26
CA MET A 50 17.61 8.29 -12.21
C MET A 50 19.12 8.10 -12.44
N SER A 51 19.87 7.76 -11.39
CA SER A 51 21.30 7.50 -11.49
C SER A 51 21.59 6.28 -12.36
N LEU A 52 20.83 5.19 -12.15
CA LEU A 52 20.95 3.97 -12.93
C LEU A 52 20.63 4.23 -14.40
N ILE A 53 19.52 4.92 -14.70
CA ILE A 53 19.12 5.21 -16.08
C ILE A 53 20.13 6.10 -16.80
N SER A 54 20.70 7.08 -16.08
CA SER A 54 21.72 7.98 -16.60
C SER A 54 23.00 7.22 -16.97
N ASN A 55 23.46 6.34 -16.07
CA ASN A 55 24.65 5.52 -16.31
C ASN A 55 24.49 4.61 -17.53
N ILE A 56 23.35 3.90 -17.61
CA ILE A 56 23.04 3.01 -18.73
C ILE A 56 22.95 3.79 -20.05
N THR A 57 22.28 4.94 -20.05
CA THR A 57 22.13 5.81 -21.23
C THR A 57 23.49 6.25 -21.78
N VAL A 58 24.38 6.74 -20.91
CA VAL A 58 25.73 7.16 -21.29
C VAL A 58 26.55 5.98 -21.80
N TYR A 59 26.49 4.82 -21.14
CA TYR A 59 27.25 3.64 -21.53
C TYR A 59 26.81 3.08 -22.89
N LEU A 60 25.50 2.99 -23.15
CA LEU A 60 24.93 2.56 -24.43
C LEU A 60 25.31 3.52 -25.57
N THR A 61 25.33 4.81 -25.30
CA THR A 61 25.65 5.84 -26.31
C THR A 61 27.16 5.87 -26.61
N THR A 62 28.00 5.82 -25.58
CA THR A 62 29.46 6.03 -25.73
C THR A 62 30.24 4.76 -26.09
N LYS A 63 29.89 3.62 -25.49
CA LYS A 63 30.63 2.36 -25.70
C LYS A 63 30.01 1.52 -26.80
N TYR A 64 28.68 1.45 -26.84
CA TYR A 64 27.97 0.66 -27.85
C TYR A 64 27.59 1.46 -29.10
N ASN A 65 27.81 2.79 -29.14
CA ASN A 65 27.48 3.67 -30.27
C ASN A 65 26.06 3.44 -30.81
N LEU A 66 25.11 3.14 -29.91
CA LEU A 66 23.74 2.86 -30.30
C LEU A 66 23.01 4.13 -30.70
N SER A 67 22.18 4.03 -31.73
CA SER A 67 21.32 5.13 -32.18
C SER A 67 20.41 5.59 -31.04
N GLY A 68 20.16 6.90 -30.95
CA GLY A 68 19.30 7.48 -29.92
C GLY A 68 17.91 6.85 -29.86
N ILE A 69 17.40 6.36 -31.00
CA ILE A 69 16.11 5.64 -31.08
C ILE A 69 16.15 4.34 -30.25
N PHE A 70 17.27 3.60 -30.31
CA PHE A 70 17.43 2.37 -29.54
C PHE A 70 17.55 2.67 -28.04
N VAL A 71 18.31 3.69 -27.67
CA VAL A 71 18.46 4.14 -26.27
C VAL A 71 17.11 4.54 -25.67
N VAL A 72 16.31 5.32 -26.41
CA VAL A 72 14.96 5.70 -25.99
C VAL A 72 14.05 4.48 -25.81
N ASN A 73 14.15 3.48 -26.69
CA ASN A 73 13.39 2.25 -26.54
C ASN A 73 13.76 1.49 -25.25
N VAL A 74 15.05 1.42 -24.91
CA VAL A 74 15.51 0.82 -23.65
C VAL A 74 14.94 1.56 -22.43
N VAL A 75 14.97 2.90 -22.45
CA VAL A 75 14.38 3.73 -21.38
C VAL A 75 12.87 3.53 -21.28
N ASN A 76 12.18 3.39 -22.42
CA ASN A 76 10.74 3.13 -22.44
C ASN A 76 10.39 1.75 -21.85
N ILE A 77 11.17 0.72 -22.18
CA ILE A 77 11.04 -0.62 -21.59
C ILE A 77 11.31 -0.57 -20.09
N TRP A 78 12.32 0.19 -19.63
CA TRP A 78 12.59 0.39 -18.22
C TRP A 78 11.42 1.06 -17.48
N ASN A 79 10.82 2.10 -18.07
CA ASN A 79 9.62 2.74 -17.52
C ASN A 79 8.44 1.77 -17.45
N GLY A 80 8.18 1.00 -18.51
CA GLY A 80 7.13 -0.03 -18.50
C GLY A 80 7.38 -1.09 -17.42
N SER A 81 8.62 -1.55 -17.30
CA SER A 81 9.03 -2.56 -16.30
C SER A 81 8.88 -2.04 -14.87
N SER A 82 9.24 -0.78 -14.60
CA SER A 82 9.08 -0.14 -13.28
C SER A 82 7.61 -0.07 -12.86
N ASN A 83 6.71 0.23 -13.80
CA ASN A 83 5.26 0.24 -13.53
C ASN A 83 4.73 -1.17 -13.21
N ILE A 84 5.13 -2.19 -13.97
CA ILE A 84 4.78 -3.59 -13.71
C ILE A 84 5.35 -4.05 -12.37
N ALA A 85 6.60 -3.69 -12.06
CA ALA A 85 7.25 -4.01 -10.80
C ALA A 85 6.52 -3.37 -9.60
N SER A 86 6.01 -2.14 -9.75
CA SER A 86 5.18 -1.49 -8.74
C SER A 86 3.85 -2.23 -8.53
N LEU A 87 3.18 -2.68 -9.60
CA LEU A 87 1.98 -3.49 -9.52
C LEU A 87 2.24 -4.85 -8.85
N ALA A 88 3.33 -5.51 -9.22
CA ALA A 88 3.76 -6.75 -8.58
C ALA A 88 4.11 -6.51 -7.09
N GLY A 89 4.77 -5.41 -6.78
CA GLY A 89 5.08 -4.98 -5.41
C GLY A 89 3.81 -4.74 -4.58
N ALA A 90 2.79 -4.12 -5.16
CA ALA A 90 1.49 -3.94 -4.53
C ALA A 90 0.80 -5.29 -4.28
N PHE A 91 0.79 -6.19 -5.27
CA PHE A 91 0.22 -7.53 -5.11
C PHE A 91 0.95 -8.34 -4.02
N VAL A 92 2.28 -8.27 -3.98
CA VAL A 92 3.08 -8.88 -2.93
C VAL A 92 2.77 -8.23 -1.59
N ALA A 93 2.67 -6.90 -1.51
CA ALA A 93 2.31 -6.20 -0.28
C ALA A 93 0.93 -6.64 0.26
N ASP A 94 -0.08 -6.71 -0.61
CA ASP A 94 -1.45 -7.11 -0.26
C ASP A 94 -1.53 -8.58 0.16
N ALA A 95 -0.77 -9.47 -0.49
CA ALA A 95 -0.69 -10.89 -0.13
C ALA A 95 0.14 -11.13 1.14
N TYR A 96 1.18 -10.32 1.39
CA TYR A 96 2.17 -10.59 2.45
C TYR A 96 1.88 -9.90 3.79
N LEU A 97 1.29 -8.70 3.81
CA LEU A 97 1.19 -7.89 5.03
C LEU A 97 0.08 -8.32 6.03
N GLY A 98 -0.76 -9.31 5.70
CA GLY A 98 -1.84 -9.79 6.59
C GLY A 98 -1.75 -11.24 7.10
N ARG A 99 -1.05 -12.15 6.40
CA ARG A 99 -1.01 -13.60 6.74
C ARG A 99 0.34 -14.28 6.49
N PHE A 100 1.16 -13.74 5.59
CA PHE A 100 2.43 -14.34 5.20
C PHE A 100 3.47 -14.32 6.31
N ARG A 101 3.53 -13.26 7.14
CA ARG A 101 4.42 -13.24 8.30
C ARG A 101 4.13 -14.41 9.25
N THR A 102 2.86 -14.68 9.55
CA THR A 102 2.47 -15.78 10.44
C THR A 102 2.76 -17.15 9.81
N LEU A 103 2.51 -17.32 8.51
CA LEU A 103 2.84 -18.56 7.79
C LEU A 103 4.35 -18.78 7.65
N LEU A 104 5.14 -17.74 7.41
CA LEU A 104 6.59 -17.83 7.31
C LEU A 104 7.22 -18.17 8.66
N PHE A 105 6.83 -17.47 9.73
CA PHE A 105 7.28 -17.80 11.09
C PHE A 105 6.81 -19.20 11.51
N GLY A 106 5.56 -19.58 11.21
CA GLY A 106 5.05 -20.92 11.48
C GLY A 106 5.81 -22.00 10.70
N SER A 107 6.11 -21.76 9.43
CA SER A 107 6.86 -22.68 8.58
C SER A 107 8.32 -22.85 9.03
N ILE A 108 9.01 -21.74 9.32
CA ILE A 108 10.39 -21.76 9.83
C ILE A 108 10.45 -22.47 11.19
N ALA A 109 9.53 -22.17 12.11
CA ALA A 109 9.47 -22.82 13.42
C ALA A 109 9.20 -24.33 13.28
N SER A 110 8.29 -24.72 12.38
CA SER A 110 7.96 -26.13 12.16
C SER A 110 9.10 -26.92 11.49
N LEU A 111 9.96 -26.27 10.70
CA LEU A 111 11.17 -26.88 10.12
C LEU A 111 12.32 -27.02 11.12
N LEU A 112 12.42 -26.11 12.09
CA LEU A 112 13.52 -26.08 13.06
C LEU A 112 13.26 -26.96 14.29
N VAL A 113 12.01 -27.31 14.56
CA VAL A 113 11.58 -28.22 15.64
C VAL A 113 11.63 -29.70 15.21
N LYS A 114 11.99 -29.99 13.95
CA LYS A 114 12.17 -31.35 13.44
C LYS A 114 13.64 -31.67 13.17
#